data_AF-A0A7U3ZPU9-F1
#
_entry.id   AF-A0A7U3ZPU9-F1
#
_cell.length_a   1.000
_cell.length_b   1.000
_cell.length_c   1.000
_cell.angle_alpha   90.00
_cell.angle_beta   90.00
_cell.angle_gamma   90.00
#
_symmetry.space_group_name_H-M   'P 1'
#
loop_
_entity.id
_entity.type
_entity.pdbx_description
1 polymer ?
#
loop_
_entity_poly.entity_id
_entity_poly.type
_entity_poly.pdbx_seq_one_letter_code
_entity_poly.pdbx_strand_id
1 'polypeptide(L)'
;MSTKKTIAVIGATGRLAQPVIRQLLWHGFQVKAVVRNVDKAKQLLAESVIKVQCDIFNKSSLVRTFKGVDYVYINLSSDEVTPNQANYAEREGIQNIVEACQITGVSQILKISALGAYPFIEHENDMLQNKIRRQGHTYIEQSGIPYTIFHPTWFLDTLFWAIKKDTLQWIGKPVGFYWTNSQDYAVQVIEAIDNPEAFDAHYAVQGSEKLNYMQVVDRLKAGFNPGLKVQVMPLWLVRVLGIFMPKIRHLAHLFSFYEKTNETFYAHKTWKELGKPRTSLEEFAEQFKEEKSLYL
;
A
#
# COMPACT_ATOMS: atom_id res chain seq x y z
N MET A 1 12.79 -32.74 -2.05
CA MET A 1 11.89 -31.76 -2.70
C MET A 1 11.93 -30.50 -1.85
N SER A 2 12.35 -29.36 -2.41
CA SER A 2 12.29 -28.10 -1.68
C SER A 2 10.81 -27.80 -1.38
N THR A 3 10.45 -27.69 -0.11
CA THR A 3 9.07 -27.38 0.30
C THR A 3 8.74 -25.95 -0.13
N LYS A 4 7.67 -25.79 -0.91
CA LYS A 4 7.19 -24.49 -1.38
C LYS A 4 6.94 -23.55 -0.20
N LYS A 5 7.65 -22.42 -0.16
CA LYS A 5 7.51 -21.41 0.89
C LYS A 5 6.12 -20.77 0.88
N THR A 6 5.56 -20.54 2.05
CA THR A 6 4.20 -20.02 2.23
C THR A 6 4.21 -18.61 2.79
N ILE A 7 3.48 -17.70 2.14
CA ILE A 7 3.28 -16.32 2.60
C ILE A 7 1.81 -16.05 2.87
N ALA A 8 1.50 -15.54 4.06
CA ALA A 8 0.16 -15.05 4.38
C ALA A 8 0.04 -13.57 4.01
N VAL A 9 -0.98 -13.22 3.23
CA VAL A 9 -1.23 -11.85 2.79
C VAL A 9 -2.48 -11.32 3.47
N ILE A 10 -2.31 -10.37 4.37
CA ILE A 10 -3.40 -9.67 5.06
C ILE A 10 -3.82 -8.47 4.23
N GLY A 11 -5.13 -8.32 4.02
CA GLY A 11 -5.67 -7.31 3.11
C GLY A 11 -5.49 -7.67 1.65
N ALA A 12 -5.45 -8.97 1.34
CA ALA A 12 -5.26 -9.52 0.00
C ALA A 12 -6.24 -8.99 -1.06
N THR A 13 -7.46 -8.59 -0.68
CA THR A 13 -8.45 -8.03 -1.61
C THR A 13 -8.21 -6.56 -1.95
N GLY A 14 -7.21 -5.91 -1.35
CA GLY A 14 -6.84 -4.52 -1.63
C GLY A 14 -6.17 -4.38 -2.99
N ARG A 15 -6.43 -3.28 -3.69
CA ARG A 15 -5.92 -3.07 -5.06
C ARG A 15 -4.38 -3.08 -5.13
N LEU A 16 -3.71 -2.53 -4.11
CA LEU A 16 -2.24 -2.57 -4.01
C LEU A 16 -1.68 -3.94 -3.60
N ALA A 17 -2.50 -4.85 -3.07
CA ALA A 17 -2.05 -6.21 -2.75
C ALA A 17 -2.03 -7.11 -3.99
N GLN A 18 -2.85 -6.81 -5.00
CA GLN A 18 -3.02 -7.67 -6.19
C GLN A 18 -1.71 -7.85 -6.98
N PRO A 19 -0.95 -6.79 -7.32
CA PRO A 19 0.34 -6.94 -8.00
C PRO A 19 1.36 -7.71 -7.17
N VAL A 20 1.38 -7.48 -5.85
CA VAL A 20 2.24 -8.24 -4.91
C VAL A 20 1.88 -9.72 -4.93
N ILE A 21 0.60 -10.08 -4.87
CA ILE A 21 0.14 -11.48 -4.94
C ILE A 21 0.55 -12.12 -6.27
N ARG A 22 0.41 -11.40 -7.39
CA ARG A 22 0.84 -11.91 -8.70
C ARG A 22 2.34 -12.21 -8.73
N GLN A 23 3.16 -11.27 -8.24
CA GLN A 23 4.61 -11.47 -8.13
C GLN A 23 4.98 -12.64 -7.22
N LEU A 24 4.30 -12.78 -6.07
CA LEU A 24 4.51 -13.92 -5.17
C LEU A 24 4.20 -15.26 -5.84
N LEU A 25 3.07 -15.35 -6.55
CA LEU A 25 2.72 -16.56 -7.30
C LEU A 25 3.73 -16.86 -8.41
N TRP A 26 4.16 -15.83 -9.14
CA TRP A 26 5.15 -15.94 -10.21
C TRP A 26 6.50 -16.47 -9.71
N HIS A 27 6.94 -16.00 -8.54
CA HIS A 27 8.15 -16.48 -7.86
C HIS A 27 7.97 -17.81 -7.11
N GLY A 28 6.83 -18.50 -7.31
CA GLY A 28 6.62 -19.85 -6.78
C GLY A 28 6.26 -19.90 -5.31
N PHE A 29 5.82 -18.82 -4.68
CA PHE A 29 5.29 -18.87 -3.31
C PHE A 29 3.89 -19.50 -3.27
N GLN A 30 3.58 -20.17 -2.16
CA GLN A 30 2.20 -20.51 -1.83
C GLN A 30 1.56 -19.31 -1.12
N VAL A 31 0.60 -18.66 -1.76
CA VAL A 31 -0.07 -17.50 -1.19
C VAL A 31 -1.30 -17.93 -0.39
N LYS A 32 -1.39 -17.49 0.86
CA LYS A 32 -2.54 -17.62 1.75
C LYS A 32 -3.16 -16.23 1.99
N ALA A 33 -4.25 -15.93 1.30
CA ALA A 33 -5.00 -14.70 1.47
C ALA A 33 -5.83 -14.73 2.76
N VAL A 34 -5.50 -13.85 3.70
CA VAL A 34 -6.18 -13.66 4.98
C VAL A 34 -7.27 -12.60 4.80
N VAL A 35 -8.52 -13.04 4.81
CA VAL A 35 -9.66 -12.20 4.40
C VAL A 35 -10.81 -12.27 5.41
N ARG A 36 -11.62 -11.21 5.47
CA ARG A 36 -12.85 -11.19 6.28
C ARG A 36 -14.06 -11.78 5.55
N ASN A 37 -14.09 -11.63 4.21
CA ASN A 37 -15.15 -12.13 3.34
C ASN A 37 -14.53 -13.02 2.25
N VAL A 38 -14.76 -14.33 2.36
CA VAL A 38 -14.20 -15.32 1.44
C VAL A 38 -14.83 -15.25 0.05
N ASP A 39 -16.12 -14.95 -0.06
CA ASP A 39 -16.81 -14.90 -1.35
C ASP A 39 -16.33 -13.73 -2.21
N LYS A 40 -16.12 -12.56 -1.59
CA LYS A 40 -15.44 -11.44 -2.25
C LYS A 40 -14.03 -11.82 -2.68
N ALA A 41 -13.31 -12.58 -1.87
CA ALA A 41 -11.96 -13.03 -2.19
C ALA A 41 -11.93 -14.04 -3.36
N LYS A 42 -12.94 -14.91 -3.49
CA LYS A 42 -13.09 -15.82 -4.64
C LYS A 42 -13.29 -15.06 -5.95
N GLN A 43 -13.98 -13.93 -5.93
CA GLN A 43 -14.22 -13.10 -7.12
C GLN A 43 -12.95 -12.34 -7.56
N LEU A 44 -12.11 -11.93 -6.61
CA LEU A 44 -10.97 -11.02 -6.88
C LEU A 44 -9.61 -11.71 -6.96
N LEU A 45 -9.48 -12.95 -6.48
CA LEU A 45 -8.18 -13.64 -6.37
C LEU A 45 -8.18 -14.92 -7.19
N ALA A 46 -7.07 -15.16 -7.86
CA ALA A 46 -6.83 -16.38 -8.63
C ALA A 46 -7.10 -17.65 -7.81
N GLU A 47 -7.56 -18.71 -8.46
CA GLU A 47 -7.89 -20.00 -7.81
C GLU A 47 -6.71 -20.58 -7.02
N SER A 48 -5.49 -20.40 -7.53
CA SER A 48 -4.22 -20.83 -6.91
C SER A 48 -3.92 -20.19 -5.54
N VAL A 49 -4.58 -19.07 -5.21
CA VAL A 49 -4.47 -18.43 -3.90
C VAL A 49 -5.37 -19.15 -2.90
N ILE A 50 -4.80 -19.60 -1.78
CA ILE A 50 -5.57 -20.20 -0.68
C ILE A 50 -6.29 -19.07 0.06
N LYS A 51 -7.62 -19.12 0.14
CA LYS A 51 -8.41 -18.11 0.88
C LYS A 51 -8.71 -18.63 2.28
N VAL A 52 -8.37 -17.86 3.30
CA VAL A 52 -8.63 -18.21 4.70
C VAL A 52 -9.41 -17.07 5.37
N GLN A 53 -10.58 -17.40 5.91
CA GLN A 53 -11.35 -16.44 6.69
C GLN A 53 -10.67 -16.21 8.04
N CYS A 54 -10.28 -14.98 8.33
CA CYS A 54 -9.72 -14.60 9.62
C CYS A 54 -9.95 -13.10 9.87
N ASP A 55 -10.32 -12.78 11.10
CA ASP A 55 -10.31 -11.42 11.62
C ASP A 55 -9.00 -11.18 12.37
N ILE A 56 -8.34 -10.04 12.12
CA ILE A 56 -7.10 -9.65 12.79
C ILE A 56 -7.31 -9.32 14.27
N PHE A 57 -8.55 -9.14 14.71
CA PHE A 57 -8.91 -8.99 16.13
C PHE A 57 -9.23 -10.33 16.81
N ASN A 58 -9.21 -11.45 16.08
CA ASN A 58 -9.33 -12.79 16.66
C ASN A 58 -7.97 -13.49 16.73
N LYS A 59 -7.27 -13.30 17.86
CA LYS A 59 -5.93 -13.86 18.12
C LYS A 59 -5.84 -15.37 17.85
N SER A 60 -6.83 -16.14 18.31
CA SER A 60 -6.84 -17.60 18.11
C SER A 60 -6.93 -17.99 16.63
N SER A 61 -7.68 -17.22 15.85
CA SER A 61 -7.82 -17.43 14.41
C SER A 61 -6.54 -17.09 13.66
N LEU A 62 -5.85 -16.01 14.07
CA LEU A 62 -4.54 -15.65 13.51
C LEU A 62 -3.52 -16.76 13.75
N VAL A 63 -3.41 -17.27 14.98
CA VAL A 63 -2.49 -18.38 15.31
C VAL A 63 -2.79 -19.61 14.45
N ARG A 64 -4.07 -20.00 14.29
CA ARG A 64 -4.42 -21.12 13.39
C ARG A 64 -4.05 -20.84 11.94
N THR A 65 -4.25 -19.60 11.48
CA THR A 65 -3.98 -19.18 10.10
C THR A 65 -2.48 -19.19 9.78
N PHE A 66 -1.63 -18.79 10.73
CA PHE A 66 -0.18 -18.68 10.54
C PHE A 66 0.61 -19.96 10.80
N LYS A 67 -0.04 -21.05 11.25
CA LYS A 67 0.63 -22.37 11.29
C LYS A 67 1.18 -22.74 9.91
N GLY A 68 2.47 -23.05 9.86
CA GLY A 68 3.19 -23.42 8.64
C GLY A 68 3.35 -22.30 7.62
N VAL A 69 3.22 -21.03 8.05
CA VAL A 69 3.49 -19.86 7.22
C VAL A 69 4.92 -19.37 7.50
N ASP A 70 5.70 -19.18 6.45
CA ASP A 70 7.07 -18.68 6.53
C ASP A 70 7.10 -17.14 6.66
N TYR A 71 6.23 -16.44 5.92
CA TYR A 71 6.25 -14.98 5.82
C TYR A 71 4.85 -14.37 5.98
N VAL A 72 4.76 -13.16 6.52
CA VAL A 72 3.51 -12.41 6.59
C VAL A 72 3.67 -11.06 5.90
N TYR A 73 2.86 -10.80 4.86
CA TYR A 73 2.74 -9.48 4.23
C TYR A 73 1.47 -8.77 4.69
N ILE A 74 1.61 -7.58 5.25
CA ILE A 74 0.55 -6.80 5.86
C ILE A 74 0.21 -5.61 4.97
N ASN A 75 -1.02 -5.60 4.42
CA ASN A 75 -1.58 -4.49 3.65
C ASN A 75 -2.95 -4.05 4.20
N LEU A 76 -2.92 -3.23 5.25
CA LEU A 76 -4.13 -2.74 5.91
C LEU A 76 -4.50 -1.35 5.40
N SER A 77 -5.79 -1.12 5.15
CA SER A 77 -6.31 0.23 4.88
C SER A 77 -6.38 1.04 6.18
N SER A 78 -6.14 2.34 6.06
CA SER A 78 -6.29 3.33 7.14
C SER A 78 -7.28 4.44 6.77
N ASP A 79 -8.16 4.20 5.81
CA ASP A 79 -9.01 5.26 5.23
C ASP A 79 -10.05 5.76 6.25
N GLU A 80 -10.48 4.87 7.15
CA GLU A 80 -11.48 5.15 8.18
C GLU A 80 -10.82 5.13 9.57
N VAL A 81 -10.33 6.30 10.00
CA VAL A 81 -9.77 6.49 11.34
C VAL A 81 -10.57 7.57 12.05
N THR A 82 -11.20 7.17 13.16
CA THR A 82 -11.86 8.10 14.07
C THR A 82 -10.99 8.31 15.31
N PRO A 83 -10.84 9.55 15.83
CA PRO A 83 -10.13 9.79 17.09
C PRO A 83 -10.72 8.94 18.22
N ASN A 84 -9.84 8.40 19.07
CA ASN A 84 -10.19 7.58 20.24
C ASN A 84 -10.98 6.29 19.92
N GLN A 85 -10.86 5.74 18.70
CA GLN A 85 -11.38 4.41 18.41
C GLN A 85 -10.71 3.35 19.29
N ALA A 86 -11.49 2.38 19.77
CA ALA A 86 -11.01 1.33 20.65
C ALA A 86 -9.95 0.43 20.00
N ASN A 87 -10.09 0.15 18.71
CA ASN A 87 -9.27 -0.81 17.98
C ASN A 87 -8.92 -0.26 16.59
N TYR A 88 -7.67 0.12 16.38
CA TYR A 88 -7.14 0.48 15.06
C TYR A 88 -6.48 -0.72 14.41
N ALA A 89 -6.81 -0.98 13.14
CA ALA A 89 -6.20 -2.06 12.38
C ALA A 89 -4.67 -1.90 12.30
N GLU A 90 -4.18 -0.66 12.10
CA GLU A 90 -2.77 -0.32 11.98
C GLU A 90 -2.03 -0.21 13.33
N ARG A 91 -2.68 -0.51 14.48
CA ARG A 91 -2.02 -0.53 15.80
C ARG A 91 -2.36 -1.78 16.60
N GLU A 92 -3.57 -1.87 17.15
CA GLU A 92 -4.01 -3.07 17.89
C GLU A 92 -4.11 -4.30 16.97
N GLY A 93 -4.53 -4.10 15.72
CA GLY A 93 -4.51 -5.18 14.72
C GLY A 93 -3.10 -5.69 14.41
N ILE A 94 -2.13 -4.77 14.27
CA ILE A 94 -0.71 -5.12 14.09
C ILE A 94 -0.17 -5.87 15.30
N GLN A 95 -0.47 -5.42 16.52
CA GLN A 95 -0.08 -6.12 17.74
C GLN A 95 -0.56 -7.58 17.74
N ASN A 96 -1.83 -7.82 17.42
CA ASN A 96 -2.37 -9.18 17.35
C ASN A 96 -1.70 -10.04 16.27
N ILE A 97 -1.38 -9.44 15.12
CA ILE A 97 -0.67 -10.12 14.03
C ILE A 97 0.74 -10.52 14.49
N VAL A 98 1.48 -9.59 15.09
CA VAL A 98 2.84 -9.82 15.61
C VAL A 98 2.84 -10.94 16.65
N GLU A 99 1.94 -10.90 17.63
CA GLU A 99 1.82 -11.94 18.65
C GLU A 99 1.58 -13.33 18.02
N ALA A 100 0.71 -13.40 17.01
CA ALA A 100 0.46 -14.65 16.29
C ALA A 100 1.70 -15.11 15.50
N CYS A 101 2.41 -14.21 14.83
CA CYS A 101 3.66 -14.50 14.12
C CYS A 101 4.71 -15.10 15.06
N GLN A 102 4.87 -14.53 16.26
CA GLN A 102 5.81 -15.02 17.29
C GLN A 102 5.44 -16.44 17.73
N ILE A 103 4.16 -16.70 18.02
CA ILE A 103 3.68 -18.02 18.45
C ILE A 103 3.91 -19.09 17.37
N THR A 104 3.78 -18.74 16.09
CA THR A 104 3.86 -19.71 14.98
C THR A 104 5.22 -19.80 14.32
N GLY A 105 6.19 -18.98 14.73
CA GLY A 105 7.55 -18.99 14.18
C GLY A 105 7.64 -18.44 12.75
N VAL A 106 6.86 -17.40 12.42
CA VAL A 106 7.02 -16.67 11.14
C VAL A 106 8.43 -16.10 11.07
N SER A 107 9.10 -16.27 9.93
CA SER A 107 10.50 -15.93 9.72
C SER A 107 10.72 -14.48 9.27
N GLN A 108 9.71 -13.85 8.64
CA GLN A 108 9.78 -12.42 8.27
C GLN A 108 8.39 -11.76 8.23
N ILE A 109 8.33 -10.49 8.63
CA ILE A 109 7.14 -9.63 8.48
C ILE A 109 7.43 -8.52 7.47
N LEU A 110 6.63 -8.45 6.40
CA LEU A 110 6.67 -7.38 5.42
C LEU A 110 5.43 -6.50 5.58
N LYS A 111 5.55 -5.17 5.52
CA LYS A 111 4.42 -4.26 5.71
C LYS A 111 4.46 -3.09 4.74
N ILE A 112 3.32 -2.80 4.10
CA ILE A 112 3.11 -1.49 3.47
C ILE A 112 2.62 -0.48 4.51
N SER A 113 3.22 0.71 4.49
CA SER A 113 2.89 1.85 5.34
C SER A 113 2.61 3.07 4.46
N ALA A 114 3.09 4.25 4.84
CA ALA A 114 3.03 5.47 4.04
C ALA A 114 4.29 6.31 4.24
N LEU A 115 4.66 7.10 3.24
CA LEU A 115 5.80 8.03 3.33
C LEU A 115 5.67 8.99 4.52
N GLY A 116 4.46 9.47 4.83
CA GLY A 116 4.23 10.33 6.00
C GLY A 116 4.48 9.67 7.37
N ALA A 117 4.62 8.33 7.40
CA ALA A 117 4.99 7.56 8.59
C ALA A 117 6.45 7.06 8.55
N TYR A 118 7.25 7.50 7.57
CA TYR A 118 8.67 7.14 7.45
C TYR A 118 9.48 7.80 8.58
N PRO A 119 10.31 7.05 9.32
CA PRO A 119 10.96 7.55 10.54
C PRO A 119 11.97 8.69 10.31
N PHE A 120 12.46 8.88 9.09
CA PHE A 120 13.48 9.89 8.75
C PHE A 120 12.89 11.17 8.12
N ILE A 121 11.60 11.42 8.32
CA ILE A 121 10.90 12.64 7.86
C ILE A 121 10.42 13.44 9.06
N GLU A 122 10.56 14.77 8.99
CA GLU A 122 9.96 15.67 9.97
C GLU A 122 8.43 15.64 9.89
N HIS A 123 7.78 15.50 11.03
CA HIS A 123 6.33 15.30 11.13
C HIS A 123 5.59 16.59 11.51
N GLU A 124 5.92 17.71 10.85
CA GLU A 124 5.13 18.93 10.99
C GLU A 124 3.72 18.71 10.40
N ASN A 125 2.67 19.16 11.10
CA ASN A 125 1.27 19.00 10.66
C ASN A 125 0.83 17.54 10.42
N ASP A 126 1.35 16.63 11.22
CA ASP A 126 1.16 15.20 11.08
C ASP A 126 -0.29 14.70 11.21
N MET A 127 -0.61 13.65 10.46
CA MET A 127 -1.93 13.02 10.43
C MET A 127 -2.08 11.95 11.50
N LEU A 128 -3.28 11.82 12.08
CA LEU A 128 -3.59 10.76 13.06
C LEU A 128 -3.28 9.36 12.49
N GLN A 129 -3.54 9.13 11.21
CA GLN A 129 -3.23 7.88 10.50
C GLN A 129 -1.74 7.55 10.58
N ASN A 130 -0.85 8.53 10.38
CA ASN A 130 0.60 8.30 10.42
C ASN A 130 1.08 8.04 11.85
N LYS A 131 0.49 8.73 12.84
CA LYS A 131 0.74 8.44 14.27
C LYS A 131 0.41 7.01 14.64
N ILE A 132 -0.77 6.55 14.24
CA ILE A 132 -1.23 5.17 14.49
C ILE A 132 -0.32 4.17 13.78
N ARG A 133 0.05 4.42 12.51
CA ARG A 133 0.99 3.57 11.77
C ARG A 133 2.33 3.42 12.47
N ARG A 134 2.92 4.52 12.93
CA ARG A 134 4.20 4.48 13.66
C ARG A 134 4.09 3.69 14.96
N GLN A 135 2.98 3.83 15.69
CA GLN A 135 2.71 2.99 16.87
C GLN A 135 2.60 1.50 16.50
N GLY A 136 1.99 1.18 15.36
CA GLY A 136 1.99 -0.18 14.82
C GLY A 136 3.38 -0.69 14.46
N HIS A 137 4.22 0.14 13.84
CA HIS A 137 5.60 -0.22 13.49
C HIS A 137 6.39 -0.62 14.73
N THR A 138 6.22 0.09 15.85
CA THR A 138 6.88 -0.25 17.12
C THR A 138 6.60 -1.68 17.58
N TYR A 139 5.39 -2.22 17.39
CA TYR A 139 5.12 -3.62 17.71
C TYR A 139 5.89 -4.59 16.81
N ILE A 140 6.05 -4.26 15.53
CA ILE A 140 6.84 -5.07 14.57
C ILE A 140 8.32 -5.00 14.93
N GLU A 141 8.84 -3.79 15.17
CA GLU A 141 10.23 -3.53 15.55
C GLU A 141 10.63 -4.27 16.83
N GLN A 142 9.73 -4.34 17.82
CA GLN A 142 9.96 -5.00 19.10
C GLN A 142 9.67 -6.51 19.07
N SER A 143 9.25 -7.06 17.94
CA SER A 143 8.82 -8.45 17.84
C SER A 143 9.96 -9.47 17.94
N GLY A 144 11.19 -9.06 17.62
CA GLY A 144 12.32 -9.96 17.43
C GLY A 144 12.23 -10.81 16.16
N ILE A 145 11.26 -10.56 15.29
CA ILE A 145 11.11 -11.20 13.97
C ILE A 145 11.70 -10.24 12.92
N PRO A 146 12.57 -10.72 12.01
CA PRO A 146 13.05 -9.91 10.90
C PRO A 146 11.91 -9.21 10.16
N TYR A 147 12.05 -7.91 9.93
CA TYR A 147 10.98 -7.15 9.27
C TYR A 147 11.47 -6.24 8.16
N THR A 148 10.55 -5.92 7.24
CA THR A 148 10.74 -4.90 6.22
C THR A 148 9.49 -4.03 6.12
N ILE A 149 9.60 -2.73 6.43
CA ILE A 149 8.48 -1.78 6.35
C ILE A 149 8.69 -0.84 5.17
N PHE A 150 7.78 -0.89 4.20
CA PHE A 150 7.77 -0.04 3.02
C PHE A 150 6.94 1.21 3.26
N HIS A 151 7.49 2.37 2.93
CA HIS A 151 6.88 3.68 3.09
C HIS A 151 6.69 4.34 1.72
N PRO A 152 5.67 3.90 0.95
CA PRO A 152 5.43 4.44 -0.37
C PRO A 152 4.91 5.86 -0.33
N THR A 153 5.32 6.60 -1.36
CA THR A 153 4.68 7.84 -1.79
C THR A 153 3.37 7.53 -2.53
N TRP A 154 2.90 8.47 -3.34
CA TRP A 154 1.67 8.35 -4.11
C TRP A 154 1.82 7.40 -5.30
N PHE A 155 0.85 6.49 -5.44
CA PHE A 155 0.79 5.52 -6.54
C PHE A 155 0.09 6.09 -7.78
N LEU A 156 0.71 5.96 -8.95
CA LEU A 156 0.12 6.27 -10.26
C LEU A 156 -1.22 5.56 -10.46
N ASP A 157 -1.36 4.34 -9.93
CA ASP A 157 -2.59 3.55 -9.95
C ASP A 157 -3.84 4.36 -9.58
N THR A 158 -3.70 5.22 -8.57
CA THR A 158 -4.82 6.01 -8.03
C THR A 158 -5.35 7.03 -9.03
N LEU A 159 -4.52 7.52 -9.97
CA LEU A 159 -4.96 8.41 -11.05
C LEU A 159 -5.90 7.68 -11.99
N PHE A 160 -5.52 6.47 -12.42
CA PHE A 160 -6.36 5.66 -13.29
C PHE A 160 -7.68 5.26 -12.61
N TRP A 161 -7.65 5.01 -11.30
CA TRP A 161 -8.85 4.75 -10.51
C TRP A 161 -9.78 5.97 -10.40
N ALA A 162 -9.22 7.18 -10.50
CA ALA A 162 -9.95 8.43 -10.44
C ALA A 162 -10.44 8.91 -11.81
N ILE A 163 -10.03 8.27 -12.92
CA ILE A 163 -10.53 8.57 -14.26
C ILE A 163 -11.93 7.97 -14.44
N LYS A 164 -12.90 8.82 -14.76
CA LYS A 164 -14.27 8.43 -15.11
C LYS A 164 -14.65 9.04 -16.46
N LYS A 165 -15.02 8.21 -17.45
CA LYS A 165 -15.37 8.66 -18.80
C LYS A 165 -14.34 9.68 -19.34
N ASP A 166 -13.08 9.27 -19.35
CA ASP A 166 -11.94 10.10 -19.80
C ASP A 166 -11.76 11.43 -19.04
N THR A 167 -12.29 11.53 -17.81
CA THR A 167 -12.10 12.71 -16.95
C THR A 167 -11.44 12.29 -15.65
N LEU A 168 -10.19 12.70 -15.44
CA LEU A 168 -9.50 12.58 -14.16
C LEU A 168 -10.18 13.47 -13.12
N GLN A 169 -10.64 12.88 -12.02
CA GLN A 169 -11.15 13.59 -10.87
C GLN A 169 -9.99 13.89 -9.90
N TRP A 170 -9.74 15.17 -9.61
CA TRP A 170 -8.67 15.61 -8.71
C TRP A 170 -9.19 16.52 -7.60
N ILE A 171 -8.45 16.62 -6.50
CA ILE A 171 -8.77 17.49 -5.35
C ILE A 171 -7.63 18.47 -5.12
N GLY A 172 -7.97 19.76 -5.03
CA GLY A 172 -7.03 20.78 -4.59
C GLY A 172 -5.96 21.15 -5.61
N LYS A 173 -4.86 21.70 -5.08
CA LYS A 173 -3.76 22.32 -5.85
C LYS A 173 -2.80 21.30 -6.48
N PRO A 174 -2.01 21.71 -7.49
CA PRO A 174 -0.96 20.88 -8.06
C PRO A 174 0.21 20.71 -7.07
N VAL A 175 0.27 19.55 -6.43
CA VAL A 175 1.37 19.13 -5.55
C VAL A 175 2.24 18.14 -6.32
N GLY A 176 3.57 18.29 -6.22
CA GLY A 176 4.53 17.41 -6.86
C GLY A 176 4.86 16.19 -6.00
N PHE A 177 4.72 14.99 -6.59
CA PHE A 177 5.06 13.72 -5.94
C PHE A 177 6.10 12.95 -6.74
N TYR A 178 6.93 12.16 -6.06
CA TYR A 178 7.80 11.17 -6.72
C TYR A 178 7.01 9.91 -7.08
N TRP A 179 6.05 10.03 -7.99
CA TRP A 179 5.07 9.00 -8.32
C TRP A 179 5.67 7.60 -8.46
N THR A 180 5.21 6.66 -7.65
CA THR A 180 5.54 5.24 -7.78
C THR A 180 4.38 4.48 -8.41
N ASN A 181 4.55 3.19 -8.71
CA ASN A 181 3.48 2.34 -9.21
C ASN A 181 3.48 0.98 -8.50
N SER A 182 2.32 0.32 -8.51
CA SER A 182 2.12 -0.91 -7.75
C SER A 182 2.89 -2.12 -8.29
N GLN A 183 3.29 -2.11 -9.57
CA GLN A 183 4.05 -3.19 -10.19
C GLN A 183 5.53 -3.16 -9.76
N ASP A 184 6.19 -2.00 -9.90
CA ASP A 184 7.55 -1.81 -9.44
C ASP A 184 7.65 -1.97 -7.91
N TYR A 185 6.64 -1.49 -7.18
CA TYR A 185 6.54 -1.74 -5.76
C TYR A 185 6.47 -3.23 -5.43
N ALA A 186 5.69 -4.02 -6.18
CA ALA A 186 5.60 -5.45 -5.97
C ALA A 186 6.94 -6.16 -6.20
N VAL A 187 7.74 -5.71 -7.18
CA VAL A 187 9.11 -6.21 -7.37
C VAL A 187 9.96 -5.92 -6.13
N GLN A 188 9.93 -4.69 -5.61
CA GLN A 188 10.67 -4.34 -4.38
C GLN A 188 10.23 -5.16 -3.16
N VAL A 189 8.96 -5.57 -3.09
CA VAL A 189 8.48 -6.49 -2.04
C VAL A 189 9.11 -7.87 -2.20
N ILE A 190 9.22 -8.41 -3.42
CA ILE A 190 9.88 -9.69 -3.68
C ILE A 190 11.35 -9.64 -3.32
N GLU A 191 12.07 -8.60 -3.76
CA GLU A 191 13.51 -8.44 -3.51
C GLU A 191 13.86 -8.30 -2.02
N ALA A 192 12.87 -8.00 -1.16
CA ALA A 192 13.07 -7.92 0.28
C ALA A 192 12.89 -9.27 1.00
N ILE A 193 12.21 -10.25 0.39
CA ILE A 193 11.95 -11.54 1.03
C ILE A 193 13.26 -12.32 1.14
N ASP A 194 13.58 -12.81 2.33
CA ASP A 194 14.84 -13.51 2.65
C ASP A 194 16.13 -12.71 2.33
N ASN A 195 16.04 -11.39 2.12
CA ASN A 195 17.19 -10.53 1.87
C ASN A 195 17.73 -9.97 3.20
N PRO A 196 18.95 -10.35 3.65
CA PRO A 196 19.50 -9.87 4.91
C PRO A 196 19.71 -8.35 4.96
N GLU A 197 19.93 -7.67 3.81
CA GLU A 197 20.04 -6.20 3.76
C GLU A 197 18.69 -5.52 4.06
N ALA A 198 17.59 -6.24 3.80
CA ALA A 198 16.23 -5.78 4.00
C ALA A 198 15.63 -6.13 5.36
N PHE A 199 16.37 -6.85 6.21
CA PHE A 199 15.93 -7.15 7.57
C PHE A 199 16.10 -5.92 8.48
N ASP A 200 15.14 -5.78 9.38
CA ASP A 200 15.02 -4.71 10.36
C ASP A 200 15.14 -3.31 9.74
N ALA A 201 14.53 -3.16 8.55
CA ALA A 201 14.70 -1.99 7.70
C ALA A 201 13.38 -1.29 7.37
N HIS A 202 13.48 0.04 7.26
CA HIS A 202 12.46 0.91 6.68
C HIS A 202 12.94 1.40 5.30
N TYR A 203 12.06 1.33 4.31
CA TYR A 203 12.35 1.79 2.94
C TYR A 203 11.34 2.82 2.47
N ALA A 204 11.80 4.03 2.13
CA ALA A 204 10.99 4.97 1.36
C ALA A 204 10.82 4.44 -0.07
N VAL A 205 9.58 4.29 -0.54
CA VAL A 205 9.30 3.81 -1.90
C VAL A 205 8.83 5.00 -2.74
N GLN A 206 9.70 5.44 -3.65
CA GLN A 206 9.48 6.60 -4.52
C GLN A 206 9.94 6.29 -5.93
N GLY A 207 9.22 6.83 -6.92
CA GLY A 207 9.60 6.78 -8.31
C GLY A 207 10.71 7.76 -8.66
N SER A 208 11.12 7.75 -9.92
CA SER A 208 12.28 8.50 -10.42
C SER A 208 12.01 9.97 -10.71
N GLU A 209 10.76 10.36 -10.91
CA GLU A 209 10.39 11.69 -11.37
C GLU A 209 9.42 12.37 -10.40
N LYS A 210 9.73 13.62 -10.04
CA LYS A 210 8.82 14.47 -9.27
C LYS A 210 7.92 15.26 -10.21
N LEU A 211 6.64 14.89 -10.28
CA LEU A 211 5.65 15.52 -11.14
C LEU A 211 4.42 15.93 -10.33
N ASN A 212 3.78 17.04 -10.70
CA ASN A 212 2.42 17.32 -10.25
C ASN A 212 1.37 16.68 -11.17
N TYR A 213 0.12 16.60 -10.72
CA TYR A 213 -0.93 15.93 -11.50
C TYR A 213 -1.18 16.57 -12.87
N MET A 214 -0.94 17.88 -13.05
CA MET A 214 -1.10 18.55 -14.34
C MET A 214 -0.05 18.05 -15.33
N GLN A 215 1.21 17.98 -14.90
CA GLN A 215 2.30 17.43 -15.72
C GLN A 215 2.07 15.96 -16.07
N VAL A 216 1.56 15.17 -15.11
CA VAL A 216 1.17 13.78 -15.38
C VAL A 216 0.06 13.72 -16.42
N VAL A 217 -0.98 14.55 -16.31
CA VAL A 217 -2.07 14.59 -17.28
C VAL A 217 -1.59 15.02 -18.66
N ASP A 218 -0.70 16.00 -18.77
CA ASP A 218 -0.17 16.45 -20.06
C ASP A 218 0.58 15.31 -20.78
N ARG A 219 1.35 14.51 -20.04
CA ARG A 219 2.00 13.30 -20.57
C ARG A 219 0.99 12.23 -20.96
N LEU A 220 -0.02 11.97 -20.13
CA LEU A 220 -1.11 11.04 -20.46
C LEU A 220 -1.91 11.49 -21.69
N LYS A 221 -2.10 12.80 -21.90
CA LYS A 221 -2.74 13.30 -23.13
C LYS A 221 -1.90 13.03 -24.36
N ALA A 222 -0.60 13.26 -24.27
CA ALA A 222 0.32 13.07 -25.38
C ALA A 222 0.48 11.58 -25.76
N GLY A 223 0.65 10.71 -24.78
CA GLY A 223 0.98 9.29 -25.01
C GLY A 223 -0.21 8.32 -24.95
N PHE A 224 -1.30 8.67 -24.26
CA PHE A 224 -2.33 7.69 -23.90
C PHE A 224 -3.74 8.05 -24.37
N ASN A 225 -4.26 9.22 -24.01
CA ASN A 225 -5.60 9.67 -24.40
C ASN A 225 -5.63 11.19 -24.63
N PRO A 226 -5.54 11.66 -25.89
CA PRO A 226 -5.62 13.10 -26.22
C PRO A 226 -6.90 13.78 -25.72
N GLY A 227 -7.99 13.03 -25.54
CA GLY A 227 -9.26 13.51 -25.04
C GLY A 227 -9.38 13.59 -23.51
N LEU A 228 -8.33 13.22 -22.76
CA LEU A 228 -8.34 13.20 -21.30
C LEU A 228 -8.63 14.60 -20.74
N LYS A 229 -9.66 14.72 -19.91
CA LYS A 229 -10.03 15.95 -19.21
C LYS A 229 -9.64 15.85 -17.74
N VAL A 230 -9.54 17.00 -17.08
CA VAL A 230 -9.36 17.07 -15.62
C VAL A 230 -10.49 17.88 -15.02
N GLN A 231 -11.09 17.35 -13.97
CA GLN A 231 -12.04 18.07 -13.14
C GLN A 231 -11.44 18.18 -11.74
N VAL A 232 -11.23 19.42 -11.29
CA VAL A 232 -10.66 19.70 -9.98
C VAL A 232 -11.75 20.16 -9.03
N MET A 233 -11.87 19.46 -7.91
CA MET A 233 -12.72 19.89 -6.80
C MET A 233 -11.87 20.73 -5.82
N PRO A 234 -12.25 22.00 -5.55
CA PRO A 234 -11.52 22.82 -4.59
C PRO A 234 -11.54 22.21 -3.18
N LEU A 235 -10.41 22.23 -2.49
CA LEU A 235 -10.27 21.58 -1.17
C LEU A 235 -11.26 22.14 -0.12
N TRP A 236 -11.59 23.42 -0.17
CA TRP A 236 -12.58 24.02 0.73
C TRP A 236 -13.97 23.38 0.56
N LEU A 237 -14.35 23.03 -0.67
CA LEU A 237 -15.62 22.37 -0.96
C LEU A 237 -15.62 20.94 -0.43
N VAL A 238 -14.49 20.22 -0.57
CA VAL A 238 -14.32 18.87 0.01
C VAL A 238 -14.44 18.92 1.54
N ARG A 239 -13.90 19.95 2.19
CA ARG A 239 -14.04 20.13 3.65
C ARG A 239 -15.50 20.31 4.06
N VAL A 240 -16.28 21.11 3.31
CA VAL A 240 -17.72 21.31 3.57
C VAL A 240 -18.48 19.99 3.41
N LEU A 241 -18.27 19.27 2.31
CA LEU A 241 -18.90 17.97 2.07
C LEU A 241 -18.49 16.92 3.13
N GLY A 242 -17.24 16.99 3.61
CA GLY A 242 -16.71 16.13 4.66
C GLY A 242 -17.40 16.28 6.03
N ILE A 243 -18.15 17.36 6.27
CA ILE A 243 -18.97 17.51 7.50
C ILE A 243 -20.09 16.46 7.52
N PHE A 244 -20.68 16.16 6.37
CA PHE A 244 -21.85 15.28 6.25
C PHE A 244 -21.49 13.86 5.82
N MET A 245 -20.31 13.67 5.22
CA MET A 245 -19.90 12.42 4.60
C MET A 245 -18.56 11.94 5.16
N PRO A 246 -18.53 10.93 6.06
CA PRO A 246 -17.29 10.44 6.69
C PRO A 246 -16.19 10.05 5.70
N LYS A 247 -16.54 9.41 4.58
CA LYS A 247 -15.57 9.06 3.52
C LYS A 247 -14.92 10.28 2.86
N ILE A 248 -15.66 11.37 2.69
CA ILE A 248 -15.13 12.62 2.12
C ILE A 248 -14.26 13.37 3.14
N ARG A 249 -14.59 13.26 4.42
CA ARG A 249 -13.77 13.84 5.51
C ARG A 249 -12.32 13.33 5.46
N HIS A 250 -12.14 12.03 5.24
CA HIS A 250 -10.80 11.45 5.07
C HIS A 250 -10.02 12.11 3.93
N LEU A 251 -10.63 12.23 2.75
CA LEU A 251 -10.02 12.90 1.59
C LEU A 251 -9.67 14.36 1.89
N ALA A 252 -10.54 15.09 2.58
CA ALA A 252 -10.27 16.48 2.97
C ALA A 252 -9.02 16.59 3.86
N HIS A 253 -8.85 15.70 4.84
CA HIS A 253 -7.66 15.66 5.70
C HIS A 253 -6.41 15.26 4.93
N LEU A 254 -6.50 14.24 4.07
CA LEU A 254 -5.42 13.75 3.25
C LEU A 254 -4.87 14.85 2.33
N PHE A 255 -5.72 15.45 1.50
CA PHE A 255 -5.29 16.50 0.57
C PHE A 255 -4.86 17.78 1.31
N SER A 256 -5.41 18.07 2.50
CA SER A 256 -4.92 19.19 3.33
C SER A 256 -3.50 18.96 3.86
N PHE A 257 -3.12 17.72 4.14
CA PHE A 257 -1.76 17.36 4.53
C PHE A 257 -0.82 17.54 3.33
N TYR A 258 -1.13 16.91 2.21
CA TYR A 258 -0.24 16.93 1.04
C TYR A 258 -0.11 18.30 0.37
N GLU A 259 -1.12 19.17 0.39
CA GLU A 259 -0.97 20.56 -0.09
C GLU A 259 0.09 21.37 0.67
N LYS A 260 0.42 20.96 1.90
CA LYS A 260 1.46 21.58 2.72
C LYS A 260 2.80 20.85 2.62
N THR A 261 2.83 19.65 2.05
CA THR A 261 4.02 18.81 1.96
C THR A 261 4.79 19.15 0.69
N ASN A 262 6.08 19.45 0.84
CA ASN A 262 7.02 19.43 -0.28
C ASN A 262 7.83 18.13 -0.21
N GLU A 263 7.50 17.15 -1.06
CA GLU A 263 8.12 15.83 -0.97
C GLU A 263 9.61 15.87 -1.31
N THR A 264 10.45 15.39 -0.39
CA THR A 264 11.89 15.17 -0.58
C THR A 264 12.14 13.74 -1.03
N PHE A 265 13.23 13.50 -1.76
CA PHE A 265 13.61 12.16 -2.21
C PHE A 265 14.42 11.43 -1.13
N TYR A 266 13.97 10.23 -0.78
CA TYR A 266 14.52 9.37 0.27
C TYR A 266 14.82 7.93 -0.20
N ALA A 267 14.40 7.56 -1.41
CA ALA A 267 14.46 6.18 -1.89
C ALA A 267 15.86 5.70 -2.36
N HIS A 268 16.94 6.44 -2.07
CA HIS A 268 18.31 6.04 -2.43
C HIS A 268 18.67 4.65 -1.90
N LYS A 269 18.38 4.38 -0.61
CA LYS A 269 18.62 3.07 0.02
C LYS A 269 17.79 1.98 -0.66
N THR A 270 16.49 2.23 -0.83
CA THR A 270 15.55 1.31 -1.50
C THR A 270 16.02 0.93 -2.89
N TRP A 271 16.45 1.90 -3.69
CA TRP A 271 16.89 1.61 -5.06
C TRP A 271 18.18 0.81 -5.12
N LYS A 272 19.08 1.02 -4.16
CA LYS A 272 20.34 0.29 -4.05
C LYS A 272 20.10 -1.17 -3.66
N GLU A 273 19.25 -1.41 -2.69
CA GLU A 273 19.12 -2.73 -2.03
C GLU A 273 17.96 -3.57 -2.59
N LEU A 274 16.88 -2.93 -3.07
CA LEU A 274 15.66 -3.58 -3.56
C LEU A 274 15.35 -3.25 -5.03
N GLY A 275 16.22 -2.49 -5.68
CA GLY A 275 16.08 -2.11 -7.08
C GLY A 275 15.32 -0.81 -7.33
N LYS A 276 15.74 -0.10 -8.38
CA LYS A 276 15.10 1.12 -8.88
C LYS A 276 13.82 0.78 -9.67
N PRO A 277 12.71 1.53 -9.48
CA PRO A 277 11.53 1.46 -10.34
C PRO A 277 11.91 1.63 -11.81
N ARG A 278 11.38 0.76 -12.68
CA ARG A 278 11.75 0.73 -14.10
C ARG A 278 10.63 1.19 -15.00
N THR A 279 9.38 1.10 -14.54
CA THR A 279 8.21 1.39 -15.35
C THR A 279 7.98 2.90 -15.37
N SER A 280 8.08 3.48 -16.57
CA SER A 280 7.75 4.89 -16.81
C SER A 280 6.24 5.16 -16.69
N LEU A 281 5.86 6.44 -16.63
CA LEU A 281 4.45 6.84 -16.62
C LEU A 281 3.70 6.34 -17.86
N GLU A 282 4.31 6.46 -19.04
CA GLU A 282 3.72 6.06 -20.33
C GLU A 282 3.53 4.54 -20.40
N GLU A 283 4.59 3.77 -20.11
CA GLU A 283 4.51 2.30 -20.09
C GLU A 283 3.45 1.82 -19.09
N PHE A 284 3.38 2.46 -17.91
CA PHE A 284 2.36 2.13 -16.92
C PHE A 284 0.95 2.46 -17.44
N ALA A 285 0.77 3.58 -18.15
CA ALA A 285 -0.51 3.95 -18.74
C ALA A 285 -0.96 2.96 -19.83
N GLU A 286 -0.04 2.49 -20.68
CA GLU A 286 -0.33 1.50 -21.72
C GLU A 286 -0.85 0.19 -21.13
N GLN A 287 -0.24 -0.29 -20.05
CA GLN A 287 -0.70 -1.48 -19.33
C GLN A 287 -2.14 -1.34 -18.83
N PHE A 288 -2.54 -0.14 -18.35
CA PHE A 288 -3.94 0.11 -17.95
C PHE A 288 -4.95 0.03 -19.11
N LYS A 289 -4.52 0.23 -20.35
CA LYS A 289 -5.37 0.10 -21.55
C LYS A 289 -5.71 -1.35 -21.81
N GLU A 290 -4.71 -2.22 -21.71
CA GLU A 290 -4.78 -3.64 -22.02
C GLU A 290 -5.44 -4.42 -20.88
N GLU A 291 -5.22 -3.99 -19.65
CA GLU A 291 -5.59 -4.72 -18.44
C GLU A 291 -6.81 -4.15 -17.70
N LYS A 292 -7.87 -3.76 -18.42
CA LYS A 292 -9.15 -3.32 -17.78
C LYS A 292 -9.70 -4.32 -16.75
N SER A 293 -9.23 -5.58 -16.76
CA SER A 293 -9.60 -6.65 -15.83
C SER A 293 -8.75 -6.78 -14.57
N LEU A 294 -7.58 -6.14 -14.44
CA LEU A 294 -6.67 -6.35 -13.29
C LEU A 294 -6.92 -5.42 -12.10
N TYR A 295 -7.80 -4.43 -12.26
CA TYR A 295 -8.11 -3.43 -11.23
C TYR A 295 -9.61 -3.20 -10.99
N LEU A 296 -10.48 -4.07 -11.52
CA LEU A 296 -11.92 -4.16 -11.20
C LEU A 296 -12.19 -5.49 -10.50
#